data_AF-A0A9X1JQH0-F1
#
_entry.id   AF-A0A9X1JQH0-F1
#
_cell.length_a   1.000
_cell.length_b   1.000
_cell.length_c   1.000
_cell.angle_alpha   90.00
_cell.angle_beta   90.00
_cell.angle_gamma   90.00
#
_symmetry.space_group_name_H-M   'P 1'
#
loop_
_entity.id
_entity.type
_entity.pdbx_description
1 polymer ?
#
loop_
_entity_poly.entity_id
_entity_poly.type
_entity_poly.pdbx_seq_one_letter_code
_entity_poly.pdbx_strand_id
1 'polypeptide(L)'
;MKKFLSVILLMLSFSLFADAGYAYRFHLNLQSEKGETINGYFYLYTYKKFNNEFDASFKNFVVKDEIALYSHIVTINIGSTILDFTNNDFKTQIKLKDYLRIRINEFVDFGNTDRLFELSPEKFKIIKTTKPKSTSIYNEKYAENCSLILITWNDDSDLLEHRAEISEKIKSFEEDFTKYNNELNAYFQGKKKELLKKGILFIFHCDAL
;
A
#
# COMPACT_ATOMS: atom_id res chain seq x y z
N MET A 1 1.46 -36.62 16.57
CA MET A 1 2.08 -35.29 16.38
C MET A 1 1.74 -34.60 15.04
N LYS A 2 0.68 -35.00 14.31
CA LYS A 2 0.29 -34.35 13.04
C LYS A 2 -0.80 -33.26 13.18
N LYS A 3 -1.46 -33.16 14.34
CA LYS A 3 -2.55 -32.18 14.58
C LYS A 3 -2.08 -30.81 15.09
N PHE A 4 -0.84 -30.70 15.60
CA PHE A 4 -0.27 -29.43 16.08
C PHE A 4 0.29 -28.57 14.93
N LEU A 5 0.68 -29.18 13.81
CA LEU A 5 1.24 -28.45 12.67
C LEU A 5 0.20 -27.58 11.95
N SER A 6 -1.07 -28.03 11.94
CA SER A 6 -2.17 -27.33 11.28
C SER A 6 -2.56 -26.02 11.98
N VAL A 7 -2.41 -25.94 13.31
CA VAL A 7 -2.70 -24.73 14.09
C VAL A 7 -1.62 -23.66 13.89
N ILE A 8 -0.36 -24.09 13.73
CA ILE A 8 0.76 -23.18 13.46
C ILE A 8 0.66 -22.61 12.04
N LEU A 9 0.16 -23.39 11.07
CA LEU A 9 -0.07 -22.89 9.71
C LEU A 9 -1.23 -21.88 9.64
N LEU A 10 -2.27 -22.05 10.45
CA LEU A 10 -3.41 -21.12 10.53
C LEU A 10 -3.03 -19.75 11.14
N MET A 11 -2.01 -19.72 12.01
CA MET A 11 -1.52 -18.48 12.61
C MET A 11 -0.69 -17.64 11.63
N LEU A 12 -0.15 -18.24 10.56
CA LEU A 12 0.62 -17.54 9.53
C LEU A 12 -0.24 -16.92 8.42
N SER A 13 -1.55 -17.24 8.37
CA SER A 13 -2.49 -16.71 7.37
C SER A 13 -3.25 -15.46 7.80
N PHE A 14 -2.99 -14.90 8.98
CA PHE A 14 -3.49 -13.57 9.34
C PHE A 14 -2.58 -12.49 8.74
N SER A 15 -2.52 -12.42 7.41
CA SER A 15 -2.38 -11.12 6.76
C SER A 15 -3.60 -10.31 7.18
N LEU A 16 -3.40 -9.45 8.18
CA LEU A 16 -4.41 -8.56 8.74
C LEU A 16 -5.05 -7.77 7.60
N PHE A 17 -6.23 -8.22 7.19
CA PHE A 17 -7.15 -7.43 6.38
C PHE A 17 -7.44 -6.13 7.14
N ALA A 18 -7.70 -5.07 6.37
CA ALA A 18 -7.93 -3.70 6.81
C ALA A 18 -9.25 -3.52 7.60
N ASP A 19 -9.41 -4.27 8.69
CA ASP A 19 -10.49 -4.10 9.67
C ASP A 19 -10.06 -3.17 10.82
N ALA A 20 -8.83 -2.63 10.79
CA ALA A 20 -8.40 -1.61 11.75
C ALA A 20 -9.29 -0.38 11.62
N GLY A 21 -9.91 0.15 12.68
CA GLY A 21 -10.84 1.29 12.57
C GLY A 21 -10.23 2.64 12.15
N TYR A 22 -8.90 2.78 12.19
CA TYR A 22 -8.17 4.00 11.82
C TYR A 22 -6.85 3.67 11.12
N ALA A 23 -6.43 4.55 10.22
CA ALA A 23 -5.12 4.46 9.59
C ALA A 23 -4.46 5.83 9.44
N TYR A 24 -3.18 5.90 9.81
CA TYR A 24 -2.43 7.14 9.93
C TYR A 24 -1.12 7.09 9.16
N ARG A 25 -0.78 8.20 8.53
CA ARG A 25 0.57 8.49 8.03
C ARG A 25 1.17 9.59 8.90
N PHE A 26 2.23 9.27 9.63
CA PHE A 26 3.00 10.22 10.43
C PHE A 26 4.28 10.60 9.69
N HIS A 27 4.63 11.88 9.71
CA HIS A 27 6.00 12.33 9.39
C HIS A 27 6.74 12.54 10.70
N LEU A 28 7.73 11.68 10.94
CA LEU A 28 8.47 11.62 12.18
C LEU A 28 9.86 12.24 12.02
N ASN A 29 10.30 12.91 13.08
CA ASN A 29 11.69 13.27 13.33
C ASN A 29 12.14 12.55 14.60
N LEU A 30 13.17 11.72 14.49
CA LEU A 30 13.65 10.85 15.56
C LEU A 30 15.09 11.21 15.89
N GLN A 31 15.39 11.45 17.18
CA GLN A 31 16.73 11.78 17.65
C GLN A 31 17.24 10.67 18.59
N SER A 32 18.39 10.09 18.25
CA SER A 32 19.07 9.07 19.07
C SER A 32 19.80 9.70 20.26
N GLU A 33 20.22 8.88 21.22
CA GLU A 33 21.03 9.33 22.36
C GLU A 33 22.37 9.96 21.94
N LYS A 34 22.91 9.54 20.79
CA LYS A 34 24.15 10.08 20.21
C LYS A 34 23.93 11.41 19.47
N GLY A 35 22.69 11.90 19.42
CA GLY A 35 22.30 13.13 18.74
C GLY A 35 22.03 12.96 17.24
N GLU A 36 22.19 11.75 16.68
CA GLU A 36 21.85 11.48 15.28
C GLU A 36 20.35 11.66 15.07
N THR A 37 19.97 12.29 13.96
CA THR A 37 18.56 12.53 13.62
C THR A 37 18.20 11.84 12.32
N ILE A 38 17.08 11.13 12.32
CA ILE A 38 16.48 10.57 11.11
C ILE A 38 15.06 11.12 10.94
N ASN A 39 14.66 11.31 9.69
CA ASN A 39 13.34 11.79 9.32
C ASN A 39 12.69 10.82 8.34
N GLY A 40 11.39 10.66 8.42
CA GLY A 40 10.65 9.89 7.43
C GLY A 40 9.19 9.66 7.78
N TYR A 41 8.53 8.92 6.92
CA TYR A 41 7.12 8.60 7.01
C TYR A 41 6.92 7.24 7.66
N PHE A 42 5.94 7.16 8.56
CA PHE A 42 5.52 5.93 9.22
C PHE A 42 4.01 5.74 9.00
N TYR A 43 3.63 4.53 8.59
CA TYR A 43 2.24 4.16 8.34
C TYR A 43 1.77 3.20 9.43
N LEU A 44 0.64 3.54 10.06
CA LEU A 44 0.07 2.78 11.16
C LEU A 44 -1.40 2.52 10.92
N TYR A 45 -1.77 1.25 10.95
CA TYR A 45 -3.15 0.78 11.00
C TYR A 45 -3.47 0.37 12.45
N THR A 46 -4.54 0.90 13.04
CA THR A 46 -4.87 0.70 14.46
C THR A 46 -6.36 0.85 14.74
N TYR A 47 -6.85 0.23 15.82
CA TYR A 47 -8.21 0.43 16.34
C TYR A 47 -8.31 1.63 17.30
N LYS A 48 -7.17 2.23 17.67
CA LYS A 48 -7.12 3.36 18.59
C LYS A 48 -7.07 4.65 17.81
N LYS A 49 -7.97 5.58 18.11
CA LYS A 49 -7.90 6.92 17.56
C LYS A 49 -6.66 7.64 18.09
N PHE A 50 -5.90 8.28 17.21
CA PHE A 50 -4.82 9.16 17.62
C PHE A 50 -5.43 10.48 18.11
N ASN A 51 -5.35 10.72 19.40
CA ASN A 51 -5.70 12.01 20.00
C ASN A 51 -4.40 12.76 20.21
N ASN A 52 -4.31 13.98 19.66
CA ASN A 52 -3.12 14.82 19.56
C ASN A 52 -2.60 15.35 20.93
N GLU A 53 -2.72 14.56 21.99
CA GLU A 53 -2.36 14.93 23.35
C GLU A 53 -1.04 14.24 23.72
N PHE A 54 0.02 15.05 23.77
CA PHE A 54 1.35 14.79 24.33
C PHE A 54 2.30 13.90 23.50
N ASP A 55 3.35 14.56 22.95
CA ASP A 55 4.53 13.98 22.31
C ASP A 55 5.14 12.77 23.06
N ALA A 56 5.01 12.74 24.39
CA ALA A 56 5.57 11.71 25.26
C ALA A 56 4.89 10.32 25.16
N SER A 57 3.69 10.21 24.57
CA SER A 57 2.93 8.94 24.54
C SER A 57 2.93 8.21 23.19
N PHE A 58 3.63 8.72 22.17
CA PHE A 58 3.61 8.11 20.82
C PHE A 58 4.07 6.65 20.83
N LYS A 59 5.13 6.30 21.58
CA LYS A 59 5.59 4.90 21.73
C LYS A 59 4.49 3.99 22.27
N ASN A 60 3.71 4.48 23.24
CA ASN A 60 2.59 3.73 23.83
C ASN A 60 1.43 3.58 22.84
N PHE A 61 1.20 4.59 22.00
CA PHE A 61 0.17 4.56 20.97
C PHE A 61 0.48 3.54 19.87
N VAL A 62 1.73 3.51 19.38
CA VAL A 62 2.15 2.57 18.31
C VAL A 62 2.16 1.12 18.80
N VAL A 63 2.42 0.89 20.09
CA VAL A 63 2.54 -0.44 20.76
C VAL A 63 3.74 -1.27 20.28
N LYS A 64 4.06 -1.24 18.98
CA LYS A 64 5.21 -1.93 18.37
C LYS A 64 6.47 -1.08 18.46
N ASP A 65 7.56 -1.73 18.87
CA ASP A 65 8.88 -1.08 18.94
C ASP A 65 9.56 -1.03 17.56
N GLU A 66 9.48 -2.10 16.78
CA GLU A 66 10.06 -2.16 15.44
C GLU A 66 9.08 -1.61 14.40
N ILE A 67 9.51 -0.57 13.68
CA ILE A 67 8.72 0.09 12.65
C ILE A 67 9.51 0.29 11.36
N ALA A 68 8.79 0.29 10.24
CA ALA A 68 9.31 0.72 8.95
C ALA A 68 9.18 2.24 8.81
N LEU A 69 10.32 2.92 8.63
CA LEU A 69 10.37 4.33 8.32
C LEU A 69 10.76 4.53 6.85
N TYR A 70 10.01 5.34 6.13
CA TYR A 70 10.24 5.64 4.73
C TYR A 70 10.83 7.05 4.60
N SER A 71 12.10 7.16 4.19
CA SER A 71 12.75 8.48 4.02
C SER A 71 12.18 9.28 2.85
N HIS A 72 11.54 8.62 1.89
CA HIS A 72 10.93 9.25 0.73
C HIS A 72 9.65 8.54 0.29
N ILE A 73 8.63 9.35 -0.02
CA ILE A 73 7.39 8.92 -0.66
C ILE A 73 7.02 9.93 -1.75
N VAL A 74 6.27 9.48 -2.76
CA VAL A 74 5.62 10.35 -3.75
C VAL A 74 4.12 10.18 -3.61
N THR A 75 3.43 11.24 -3.16
CA THR A 75 1.97 11.29 -3.04
C THR A 75 1.35 11.72 -4.37
N ILE A 76 0.34 10.99 -4.84
CA ILE A 76 -0.36 11.25 -6.10
C ILE A 76 -1.86 11.19 -5.90
N ASN A 77 -2.56 12.13 -6.53
CA ASN A 77 -4.02 12.20 -6.53
C ASN A 77 -4.57 11.60 -7.83
N ILE A 78 -5.44 10.59 -7.69
CA ILE A 78 -6.12 9.87 -8.76
C ILE A 78 -7.63 10.00 -8.55
N GLY A 79 -8.24 11.00 -9.18
CA GLY A 79 -9.63 11.35 -8.89
C GLY A 79 -9.78 11.79 -7.43
N SER A 80 -10.62 11.09 -6.66
CA SER A 80 -10.77 11.25 -5.21
C SER A 80 -9.82 10.41 -4.38
N THR A 81 -9.13 9.45 -4.98
CA THR A 81 -8.20 8.55 -4.30
C THR A 81 -6.82 9.18 -4.21
N ILE A 82 -6.18 9.11 -3.05
CA ILE A 82 -4.83 9.64 -2.85
C ILE A 82 -3.93 8.50 -2.43
N LEU A 83 -2.87 8.26 -3.20
CA LEU A 83 -1.94 7.14 -3.03
C LEU A 83 -0.53 7.64 -2.76
N ASP A 84 0.20 6.93 -1.92
CA ASP A 84 1.63 7.16 -1.67
C ASP A 84 2.44 6.02 -2.29
N PHE A 85 3.48 6.38 -3.04
CA PHE A 85 4.40 5.42 -3.64
C PHE A 85 5.79 5.57 -3.03
N THR A 86 6.47 4.44 -2.84
CA THR A 86 7.87 4.42 -2.41
C THR A 86 8.58 3.22 -3.05
N ASN A 87 9.85 3.03 -2.73
CA ASN A 87 10.57 1.80 -3.05
C ASN A 87 11.31 1.29 -1.80
N ASN A 88 11.83 0.06 -1.87
CA ASN A 88 12.55 -0.55 -0.75
C ASN A 88 13.85 0.16 -0.38
N ASP A 89 14.46 0.93 -1.29
CA ASP A 89 15.70 1.67 -1.03
C ASP A 89 15.47 2.83 -0.05
N PHE A 90 14.24 3.33 0.04
CA PHE A 90 13.84 4.38 0.98
C PHE A 90 13.30 3.84 2.30
N LYS A 91 13.18 2.51 2.46
CA LYS A 91 12.64 1.86 3.65
C LYS A 91 13.76 1.47 4.59
N THR A 92 13.66 1.87 5.85
CA THR A 92 14.57 1.43 6.92
C THR A 92 13.76 0.89 8.09
N GLN A 93 14.12 -0.30 8.58
CA GLN A 93 13.57 -0.82 9.82
C GLN A 93 14.33 -0.21 11.00
N ILE A 94 13.59 0.31 11.98
CA ILE A 94 14.15 0.95 13.16
C ILE A 94 13.44 0.45 14.42
N LYS A 95 14.09 0.60 15.58
CA LYS A 95 13.48 0.36 16.89
C LYS A 95 13.24 1.69 17.58
N LEU A 96 11.99 2.00 17.90
CA LEU A 96 11.59 3.26 18.51
C LEU A 96 12.26 3.49 19.88
N LYS A 97 12.57 2.43 20.63
CA LYS A 97 13.29 2.52 21.90
C LYS A 97 14.70 3.08 21.78
N ASP A 98 15.36 2.93 20.63
CA ASP A 98 16.73 3.41 20.40
C ASP A 98 16.78 4.94 20.21
N TYR A 99 15.61 5.58 20.12
CA TYR A 99 15.47 7.04 19.97
C TYR A 99 14.96 7.66 21.26
N LEU A 100 15.73 8.61 21.79
CA LEU A 100 15.40 9.35 23.00
C LEU A 100 14.20 10.27 22.78
N ARG A 101 14.13 10.90 21.60
CA ARG A 101 13.05 11.84 21.24
C ARG A 101 12.40 11.42 19.94
N ILE A 102 11.07 11.49 19.93
CA ILE A 102 10.23 11.29 18.75
C ILE A 102 9.34 12.52 18.64
N ARG A 103 9.47 13.24 17.54
CA ARG A 103 8.60 14.38 17.21
C ARG A 103 7.73 14.02 16.02
N ILE A 104 6.44 14.27 16.13
CA ILE A 104 5.50 14.19 15.02
C ILE A 104 5.47 15.58 14.38
N ASN A 105 5.97 15.71 13.15
CA ASN A 105 5.96 16.97 12.42
C ASN A 105 4.57 17.24 11.82
N GLU A 106 3.97 16.19 11.25
CA GLU A 106 2.62 16.20 10.67
C GLU A 106 2.05 14.78 10.75
N PHE A 107 0.72 14.68 10.73
CA PHE A 107 0.04 13.41 10.52
C PHE A 107 -1.20 13.59 9.65
N VAL A 108 -1.58 12.53 8.96
CA VAL A 108 -2.80 12.43 8.15
C VAL A 108 -3.54 11.17 8.58
N ASP A 109 -4.80 11.30 8.97
CA ASP A 109 -5.75 10.19 9.00
C ASP A 109 -6.27 9.98 7.58
N PHE A 110 -6.00 8.82 7.01
CA PHE A 110 -6.37 8.49 5.63
C PHE A 110 -7.49 7.47 5.54
N GLY A 111 -8.08 7.07 6.67
CA GLY A 111 -9.12 6.04 6.71
C GLY A 111 -8.61 4.66 6.28
N ASN A 112 -9.50 3.69 6.22
CA ASN A 112 -9.15 2.29 6.01
C ASN A 112 -9.03 1.98 4.52
N THR A 113 -7.90 2.36 3.94
CA THR A 113 -7.61 2.16 2.52
C THR A 113 -6.14 1.77 2.31
N ASP A 114 -5.87 1.12 1.17
CA ASP A 114 -4.52 0.85 0.70
C ASP A 114 -3.82 2.15 0.27
N ARG A 115 -3.14 2.78 1.23
CA ARG A 115 -2.49 4.07 1.01
C ARG A 115 -1.09 3.97 0.41
N LEU A 116 -0.26 3.05 0.93
CA LEU A 116 1.17 2.97 0.58
C LEU A 116 1.45 1.79 -0.35
N PHE A 117 2.10 2.08 -1.48
CA PHE A 117 2.59 1.07 -2.43
C PHE A 117 4.13 1.04 -2.45
N GLU A 118 4.70 -0.05 -1.93
CA GLU A 118 6.14 -0.34 -2.03
C GLU A 118 6.44 -0.96 -3.41
N LEU A 119 7.07 -0.17 -4.28
CA LEU A 119 7.38 -0.55 -5.65
C LEU A 119 8.83 -1.06 -5.77
N SER A 120 9.09 -1.89 -6.80
CA SER A 120 10.47 -2.13 -7.21
C SER A 120 11.11 -0.84 -7.74
N PRO A 121 12.44 -0.68 -7.70
CA PRO A 121 13.10 0.51 -8.23
C PRO A 121 12.73 0.82 -9.69
N GLU A 122 12.57 -0.21 -10.52
CA GLU A 122 12.12 -0.06 -11.92
C GLU A 122 10.71 0.55 -12.02
N LYS A 123 9.75 0.05 -11.21
CA LYS A 123 8.39 0.57 -11.17
C LYS A 123 8.32 1.96 -10.53
N PHE A 124 9.19 2.26 -9.58
CA PHE A 124 9.22 3.56 -8.93
C PHE A 124 9.72 4.67 -9.88
N LYS A 125 10.64 4.35 -10.81
CA LYS A 125 11.18 5.32 -11.78
C LYS A 125 10.14 5.94 -12.71
N ILE A 126 9.01 5.27 -12.96
CA ILE A 126 7.94 5.82 -13.82
C ILE A 126 7.02 6.80 -13.08
N ILE A 127 7.08 6.83 -11.74
CA ILE A 127 6.27 7.70 -10.90
C ILE A 127 6.76 9.14 -11.01
N LYS A 128 5.85 10.10 -11.22
CA LYS A 128 6.15 11.54 -11.20
C LYS A 128 5.18 12.27 -10.28
N THR A 129 5.57 13.47 -9.85
CA THR A 129 4.75 14.34 -8.98
C THR A 129 3.59 15.03 -9.71
N THR A 130 3.66 15.14 -11.04
CA THR A 130 2.58 15.68 -11.86
C THR A 130 1.36 14.75 -11.87
N LYS A 131 0.17 15.26 -12.18
CA LYS A 131 -1.04 14.44 -12.28
C LYS A 131 -0.90 13.38 -13.39
N PRO A 132 -1.12 12.08 -13.11
CA PRO A 132 -1.11 11.04 -14.15
C PRO A 132 -2.44 10.98 -14.91
N LYS A 133 -2.42 10.29 -16.05
CA LYS A 133 -3.62 9.66 -16.62
C LYS A 133 -3.87 8.35 -15.88
N SER A 134 -5.14 8.06 -15.65
CA SER A 134 -5.53 6.86 -14.91
C SER A 134 -6.90 6.34 -15.33
N THR A 135 -7.11 5.04 -15.20
CA THR A 135 -8.44 4.45 -15.30
C THR A 135 -8.55 3.26 -14.34
N SER A 136 -9.77 2.95 -13.92
CA SER A 136 -10.07 1.88 -12.97
C SER A 136 -10.96 0.80 -13.59
N ILE A 137 -10.72 -0.43 -13.20
CA ILE A 137 -11.51 -1.61 -13.54
C ILE A 137 -12.08 -2.13 -12.21
N TYR A 138 -13.40 -2.16 -12.12
CA TYR A 138 -14.15 -2.68 -10.97
C TYR A 138 -15.06 -3.80 -11.44
N ASN A 139 -15.06 -4.91 -10.70
CA ASN A 139 -15.96 -6.04 -10.88
C ASN A 139 -16.26 -6.61 -9.50
N GLU A 140 -17.45 -6.29 -8.98
CA GLU A 140 -17.90 -6.68 -7.64
C GLU A 140 -17.87 -8.20 -7.39
N LYS A 141 -18.13 -9.01 -8.42
CA LYS A 141 -18.12 -10.48 -8.31
C LYS A 141 -16.71 -11.04 -8.17
N TYR A 142 -15.72 -10.33 -8.71
CA TYR A 142 -14.31 -10.69 -8.55
C TYR A 142 -13.77 -10.19 -7.21
N ALA A 143 -14.02 -8.92 -6.87
CA ALA A 143 -13.57 -8.31 -5.63
C ALA A 143 -14.48 -7.13 -5.23
N GLU A 144 -15.26 -7.32 -4.17
CA GLU A 144 -16.37 -6.45 -3.75
C GLU A 144 -15.94 -4.99 -3.48
N ASN A 145 -14.71 -4.76 -3.01
CA ASN A 145 -14.21 -3.41 -2.63
C ASN A 145 -12.82 -3.10 -3.16
N CYS A 146 -12.42 -3.82 -4.21
CA CYS A 146 -11.13 -3.62 -4.81
C CYS A 146 -11.30 -3.22 -6.27
N SER A 147 -10.44 -2.30 -6.69
CA SER A 147 -10.30 -1.91 -8.08
C SER A 147 -8.89 -2.18 -8.56
N LEU A 148 -8.80 -2.54 -9.83
CA LEU A 148 -7.57 -2.58 -10.57
C LEU A 148 -7.38 -1.19 -11.18
N ILE A 149 -6.25 -0.54 -10.93
CA ILE A 149 -5.97 0.81 -11.41
C ILE A 149 -4.79 0.77 -12.37
N LEU A 150 -5.00 1.34 -13.57
CA LEU A 150 -3.95 1.61 -14.55
C LEU A 150 -3.55 3.08 -14.43
N ILE A 151 -2.25 3.36 -14.33
CA ILE A 151 -1.71 4.71 -14.09
C ILE A 151 -0.54 4.94 -15.05
N THR A 152 -0.49 6.10 -15.70
CA THR A 152 0.64 6.47 -16.55
C THR A 152 0.88 7.98 -16.59
N TRP A 153 2.13 8.34 -16.84
CA TRP A 153 2.58 9.71 -17.14
C TRP A 153 2.92 9.90 -18.61
N ASN A 154 2.59 8.92 -19.45
CA ASN A 154 2.73 9.03 -20.89
C ASN A 154 1.37 9.41 -21.48
N ASP A 155 1.30 10.58 -22.09
CA ASP A 155 0.06 11.09 -22.67
C ASP A 155 -0.41 10.28 -23.88
N ASP A 156 0.46 9.55 -24.56
CA ASP A 156 0.13 8.76 -25.75
C ASP A 156 -0.41 7.36 -25.41
N SER A 157 -0.52 7.01 -24.12
CA SER A 157 -0.97 5.69 -23.70
C SER A 157 -2.49 5.50 -23.82
N ASP A 158 -2.92 4.44 -24.52
CA ASP A 158 -4.32 4.03 -24.57
C ASP A 158 -4.70 3.19 -23.34
N LEU A 159 -5.10 3.87 -22.26
CA LEU A 159 -5.57 3.21 -21.05
C LEU A 159 -6.95 2.55 -21.23
N LEU A 160 -7.77 3.02 -22.18
CA LEU A 160 -9.14 2.53 -22.35
C LEU A 160 -9.16 1.17 -23.05
N GLU A 161 -8.30 0.97 -24.05
CA GLU A 161 -8.11 -0.32 -24.70
C GLU A 161 -7.67 -1.38 -23.68
N HIS A 162 -6.64 -1.08 -22.88
CA HIS A 162 -6.16 -2.00 -21.85
C HIS A 162 -7.19 -2.28 -20.76
N ARG A 163 -8.00 -1.27 -20.39
CA ARG A 163 -9.13 -1.45 -19.48
C ARG A 163 -10.16 -2.42 -20.04
N ALA A 164 -10.54 -2.28 -21.31
CA ALA A 164 -11.52 -3.15 -21.95
C ALA A 164 -11.02 -4.61 -21.99
N GLU A 165 -9.79 -4.82 -22.46
CA GLU A 165 -9.15 -6.14 -22.53
C GLU A 165 -9.12 -6.85 -21.16
N ILE A 166 -8.66 -6.14 -20.11
CA ILE A 166 -8.58 -6.71 -18.77
C ILE A 166 -9.99 -7.01 -18.21
N SER A 167 -10.95 -6.12 -18.46
CA SER A 167 -12.34 -6.32 -18.02
C SER A 167 -12.97 -7.55 -18.66
N GLU A 168 -12.77 -7.75 -19.97
CA GLU A 168 -13.22 -8.95 -20.68
C GLU A 168 -12.55 -10.21 -20.15
N LYS A 169 -11.25 -10.14 -19.85
CA LYS A 169 -10.53 -11.27 -19.28
C LYS A 169 -11.08 -11.67 -17.92
N ILE A 170 -11.39 -10.71 -17.04
CA ILE A 170 -12.02 -11.00 -15.73
C ILE A 170 -13.39 -11.66 -15.92
N LYS A 171 -14.24 -11.10 -16.80
CA LYS A 171 -15.56 -11.66 -17.10
C LYS A 171 -15.51 -13.10 -17.60
N SER A 172 -14.47 -13.47 -18.35
CA SER A 172 -14.28 -14.85 -18.82
C SER A 172 -14.10 -15.90 -17.71
N PHE A 173 -13.84 -15.48 -16.48
CA PHE A 173 -13.69 -16.34 -15.30
C PHE A 173 -14.84 -16.20 -14.29
N GLU A 174 -15.86 -15.41 -14.60
CA GLU A 174 -16.92 -15.01 -13.67
C GLU A 174 -17.82 -16.17 -13.21
N GLU A 175 -17.82 -17.28 -13.95
CA GLU A 175 -18.55 -18.50 -13.56
C GLU A 175 -18.00 -19.11 -12.26
N ASP A 176 -16.68 -19.09 -12.06
CA ASP A 176 -16.03 -19.62 -10.85
C ASP A 176 -14.63 -19.04 -10.65
N PHE A 177 -14.55 -17.86 -10.00
CA PHE A 177 -13.27 -17.24 -9.68
C PHE A 177 -12.38 -18.10 -8.78
N THR A 178 -12.95 -18.99 -7.96
CA THR A 178 -12.17 -19.85 -7.06
C THR A 178 -11.40 -20.90 -7.86
N LYS A 179 -12.08 -21.56 -8.79
CA LYS A 179 -11.47 -22.56 -9.68
C LYS A 179 -10.38 -21.96 -10.56
N TYR A 180 -10.60 -20.75 -11.09
CA TYR A 180 -9.69 -20.12 -12.05
C TYR A 180 -8.70 -19.12 -11.44
N ASN A 181 -8.65 -19.00 -10.11
CA ASN A 181 -7.81 -18.01 -9.41
C ASN A 181 -6.34 -18.04 -9.86
N ASN A 182 -5.77 -19.23 -10.04
CA ASN A 182 -4.37 -19.36 -10.47
C ASN A 182 -4.13 -18.82 -11.89
N GLU A 183 -5.04 -19.09 -12.82
CA GLU A 183 -4.95 -18.62 -14.20
C GLU A 183 -5.13 -17.11 -14.27
N LEU A 184 -6.09 -16.57 -13.52
CA LEU A 184 -6.33 -15.14 -13.44
C LEU A 184 -5.14 -14.39 -12.80
N ASN A 185 -4.56 -14.94 -11.74
CA ASN A 185 -3.35 -14.40 -11.13
C ASN A 185 -2.16 -14.43 -12.10
N ALA A 186 -1.97 -15.53 -12.84
CA ALA A 186 -0.93 -15.62 -13.86
C ALA A 186 -1.12 -14.57 -14.97
N TYR A 187 -2.36 -14.38 -15.43
CA TYR A 187 -2.71 -13.31 -16.38
C TYR A 187 -2.33 -11.93 -15.83
N PHE A 188 -2.73 -11.59 -14.61
CA PHE A 188 -2.38 -10.29 -14.03
C PHE A 188 -0.88 -10.08 -13.87
N GLN A 189 -0.12 -11.10 -13.48
CA GLN A 189 1.34 -10.99 -13.39
C GLN A 189 1.98 -10.78 -14.76
N GLY A 190 1.49 -11.47 -15.79
CA GLY A 190 1.90 -11.23 -17.18
C GLY A 190 1.58 -9.81 -17.63
N LYS A 191 0.34 -9.37 -17.38
CA LYS A 191 -0.14 -8.03 -17.79
C LYS A 191 0.62 -6.91 -17.07
N LYS A 192 0.92 -7.07 -15.78
CA LYS A 192 1.78 -6.13 -15.03
C LYS A 192 3.14 -5.92 -15.69
N LYS A 193 3.78 -6.99 -16.17
CA LYS A 193 5.08 -6.92 -16.85
C LYS A 193 4.97 -6.28 -18.24
N GLU A 194 3.92 -6.63 -19.00
CA GLU A 194 3.66 -6.04 -20.32
C GLU A 194 3.43 -4.53 -20.22
N LEU A 195 2.52 -4.11 -19.35
CA LEU A 195 2.14 -2.72 -19.15
C LEU A 195 3.30 -1.87 -18.62
N LEU A 196 4.13 -2.42 -17.73
CA LEU A 196 5.30 -1.70 -17.22
C LEU A 196 6.27 -1.30 -18.34
N LYS A 197 6.48 -2.16 -19.35
CA LYS A 197 7.31 -1.84 -20.52
C LYS A 197 6.76 -0.69 -21.35
N LYS A 198 5.44 -0.47 -21.28
CA LYS A 198 4.73 0.65 -21.91
C LYS A 198 4.68 1.90 -21.02
N GLY A 199 5.30 1.87 -19.83
CA GLY A 199 5.23 2.97 -18.86
C GLY A 199 3.88 3.09 -18.17
N ILE A 200 3.13 1.99 -18.08
CA ILE A 200 1.84 1.92 -17.40
C ILE A 200 2.00 1.09 -16.13
N LEU A 201 1.76 1.72 -14.98
CA LEU A 201 1.68 1.03 -13.70
C LEU A 201 0.32 0.38 -13.55
N PHE A 202 0.32 -0.90 -13.17
CA PHE A 202 -0.88 -1.67 -12.88
C PHE A 202 -0.89 -2.09 -11.40
N ILE A 203 -1.76 -1.47 -10.60
CA ILE A 203 -1.94 -1.74 -9.17
C ILE A 203 -3.32 -2.32 -8.87
N PHE A 204 -3.42 -3.00 -7.73
CA PHE A 204 -4.68 -3.42 -7.12
C PHE A 204 -4.85 -2.58 -5.86
N HIS A 205 -6.01 -1.97 -5.70
CA HIS A 205 -6.31 -1.04 -4.62
C HIS A 205 -7.63 -1.44 -3.99
N CYS A 206 -7.60 -1.70 -2.68
CA CYS A 206 -8.79 -2.02 -1.91
C CYS A 206 -9.11 -0.93 -0.90
N ASP A 207 -10.40 -0.70 -0.72
CA ASP A 207 -10.96 0.07 0.39
C ASP A 207 -11.62 -0.89 1.38
N ALA A 208 -11.67 -0.52 2.66
CA ALA A 208 -12.44 -1.27 3.65
C ALA A 208 -13.96 -1.07 3.43
N LEU A 209 -14.72 -2.10 3.83
CA LEU A 209 -16.19 -2.14 3.84
C LEU A 209 -16.78 -1.34 5.00
#